data_AF-A0A1X7SYW6-F1
#
_entry.id   AF-A0A1X7SYW6-F1
#
_cell.length_a   1.000
_cell.length_b   1.000
_cell.length_c   1.000
_cell.angle_alpha   90.00
_cell.angle_beta   90.00
_cell.angle_gamma   90.00
#
_symmetry.space_group_name_H-M   'P 1'
#
loop_
_entity.id
_entity.type
_entity.pdbx_description
1 polymer ?
#
loop_
_entity_poly.entity_id
_entity_poly.type
_entity_poly.pdbx_seq_one_letter_code
_entity_poly.pdbx_strand_id
1 'polypeptide(L)'
;MATQHKEISFDAFLSSTPTIKELTEHVNVSNNWYLVGTMLELDQKRLKSIEAHVGHTDAHKTVAMFNLWLETTPTASRRQVLEAMRVDAVEEITLAHKYEMHLMELHQTIYVPPSTEAVLILQRNIQSLSKALVSPVQVSQLLYCKRCISEATLDEMERIDHRRSLDDKKTTLLTAMKETVSNDYRKLKDIATVLSDVEETRDIANEMMTKYEEKIPQEEDGTVVQPQEVVGSNANRASDILRNNYSALSQSITQPVHVARLLHGEVISDEALSCVMYNRGFDSRAVLLKAIRDAVHSNYKHLELFVTVLRKFSETAHIGDTIFEEYRKHFSYDDDVSENEVFFAERNRDFQERPMSTSSE
;
A
#
# COMPACT_ATOMS: atom_id res chain seq x y z
N MET A 1 -20.32 -20.92 5.79
CA MET A 1 -21.06 -19.70 5.42
C MET A 1 -20.30 -18.54 6.02
N ALA A 2 -19.53 -17.82 5.20
CA ALA A 2 -18.73 -16.70 5.64
C ALA A 2 -19.64 -15.47 5.77
N THR A 3 -19.77 -14.93 6.98
CA THR A 3 -20.37 -13.62 7.23
C THR A 3 -19.45 -12.57 6.62
N GLN A 4 -19.86 -12.07 5.46
CA GLN A 4 -19.28 -10.93 4.76
C GLN A 4 -19.35 -9.73 5.73
N HIS A 5 -18.24 -9.41 6.40
CA HIS A 5 -18.10 -8.19 7.20
C HIS A 5 -17.96 -7.02 6.23
N LYS A 6 -19.08 -6.69 5.57
CA LYS A 6 -19.25 -5.43 4.87
C LYS A 6 -19.13 -4.35 5.93
N GLU A 7 -18.28 -3.36 5.68
CA GLU A 7 -18.20 -2.14 6.46
C GLU A 7 -19.61 -1.61 6.69
N ILE A 8 -20.10 -1.77 7.91
CA ILE A 8 -21.43 -1.27 8.25
C ILE A 8 -21.19 0.21 8.52
N SER A 9 -21.42 1.07 7.52
CA SER A 9 -21.45 2.52 7.72
C SER A 9 -22.33 2.84 8.92
N PHE A 10 -22.08 3.94 9.64
CA PHE A 10 -22.94 4.29 10.78
C PHE A 10 -24.43 4.32 10.37
N ASP A 11 -24.71 4.75 9.14
CA ASP A 11 -26.04 4.73 8.54
C ASP A 11 -26.62 3.30 8.37
N ALA A 12 -25.83 2.37 7.84
CA ALA A 12 -26.20 0.96 7.75
C ALA A 12 -26.35 0.32 9.14
N PHE A 13 -25.56 0.77 10.12
CA PHE A 13 -25.61 0.29 11.50
C PHE A 13 -26.91 0.73 12.17
N LEU A 14 -27.31 1.99 11.97
CA LEU A 14 -28.61 2.51 12.39
C LEU A 14 -29.78 1.80 11.70
N SER A 15 -29.57 1.34 10.46
CA SER A 15 -30.58 0.59 9.70
C SER A 15 -30.74 -0.87 10.14
N SER A 16 -29.82 -1.39 10.96
CA SER A 16 -29.90 -2.78 11.45
C SER A 16 -30.79 -2.90 12.69
N THR A 17 -31.40 -4.08 12.85
CA THR A 17 -32.36 -4.37 13.92
C THR A 17 -31.67 -4.43 15.30
N PRO A 18 -32.13 -3.65 16.29
CA PRO A 18 -31.61 -3.71 17.65
C PRO A 18 -32.03 -5.00 18.34
N THR A 19 -31.28 -5.41 19.35
CA THR A 19 -31.70 -6.53 20.22
C THR A 19 -32.62 -6.03 21.32
N ILE A 20 -33.51 -6.88 21.83
CA ILE A 20 -34.33 -6.50 22.99
C ILE A 20 -33.48 -6.11 24.20
N LYS A 21 -32.35 -6.81 24.41
CA LYS A 21 -31.41 -6.52 25.50
C LYS A 21 -30.89 -5.09 25.41
N GLU A 22 -30.39 -4.70 24.23
CA GLU A 22 -29.92 -3.34 23.95
C GLU A 22 -30.98 -2.28 24.25
N LEU A 23 -32.21 -2.49 23.75
CA LEU A 23 -33.32 -1.55 23.99
C LEU A 23 -33.65 -1.43 25.48
N THR A 24 -33.70 -2.55 26.20
CA THR A 24 -34.05 -2.54 27.63
C THR A 24 -32.95 -1.96 28.53
N GLU A 25 -31.69 -2.04 28.11
CA GLU A 25 -30.56 -1.49 28.87
C GLU A 25 -30.38 0.02 28.63
N HIS A 26 -30.65 0.49 27.41
CA HIS A 26 -30.31 1.86 26.99
C HIS A 26 -31.51 2.77 26.67
N VAL A 27 -32.71 2.21 26.50
CA VAL A 27 -33.93 2.94 26.14
C VAL A 27 -35.01 2.72 27.19
N ASN A 28 -35.04 3.60 28.20
CA ASN A 28 -36.07 3.61 29.24
C ASN A 28 -37.03 4.79 29.06
N VAL A 29 -38.12 4.56 28.33
CA VAL A 29 -39.15 5.55 28.01
C VAL A 29 -40.20 5.72 29.12
N SER A 30 -39.98 5.11 30.30
CA SER A 30 -40.84 5.26 31.48
C SER A 30 -42.34 5.10 31.16
N ASN A 31 -43.17 6.07 31.54
CA ASN A 31 -44.62 6.09 31.28
C ASN A 31 -44.98 6.42 29.82
N ASN A 32 -44.02 6.82 28.97
CA ASN A 32 -44.24 7.20 27.57
C ASN A 32 -44.26 6.00 26.61
N TRP A 33 -44.16 4.77 27.11
CA TRP A 33 -44.11 3.54 26.29
C TRP A 33 -45.25 3.41 25.28
N TYR A 34 -46.46 3.86 25.63
CA TYR A 34 -47.63 3.78 24.74
C TYR A 34 -47.50 4.76 23.56
N LEU A 35 -47.00 5.98 23.84
CA LEU A 35 -46.77 6.99 22.82
C LEU A 35 -45.62 6.58 21.90
N VAL A 36 -44.52 6.08 22.46
CA VAL A 36 -43.39 5.53 21.67
C VAL A 36 -43.86 4.35 20.81
N GLY A 37 -44.66 3.43 21.35
CA GLY A 37 -45.24 2.34 20.58
C GLY A 37 -46.14 2.82 19.44
N THR A 38 -46.85 3.95 19.63
CA THR A 38 -47.65 4.58 18.58
C THR A 38 -46.77 5.20 17.50
N MET A 39 -45.66 5.86 17.87
CA MET A 39 -44.69 6.43 16.91
C MET A 39 -43.91 5.35 16.15
N LEU A 40 -43.76 4.17 16.73
CA LEU A 40 -43.24 2.97 16.07
C LEU A 40 -44.29 2.25 15.21
N GLU A 41 -45.46 2.88 15.00
CA GLU A 41 -46.57 2.40 14.15
C GLU A 41 -47.13 1.03 14.57
N LEU A 42 -47.08 0.70 15.86
CA LEU A 42 -47.67 -0.54 16.36
C LEU A 42 -49.21 -0.52 16.33
N ASP A 43 -49.80 -1.69 16.09
CA ASP A 43 -51.26 -1.85 16.13
C ASP A 43 -51.85 -1.43 17.48
N GLN A 44 -52.80 -0.48 17.43
CA GLN A 44 -53.37 0.13 18.62
C GLN A 44 -54.18 -0.85 19.48
N LYS A 45 -54.74 -1.93 18.90
CA LYS A 45 -55.45 -2.96 19.71
C LYS A 45 -54.46 -3.79 20.51
N ARG A 46 -53.28 -4.08 19.95
CA ARG A 46 -52.20 -4.79 20.65
C ARG A 46 -51.58 -3.92 21.75
N LEU A 47 -51.38 -2.62 21.50
CA LEU A 47 -50.93 -1.69 22.55
C LEU A 47 -51.93 -1.61 23.72
N LYS A 48 -53.24 -1.51 23.43
CA LYS A 48 -54.29 -1.55 24.47
C LYS A 48 -54.33 -2.87 25.24
N SER A 49 -53.98 -3.98 24.57
CA SER A 49 -53.87 -5.28 25.25
C SER A 49 -52.70 -5.31 26.24
N ILE A 50 -51.56 -4.70 25.90
CA ILE A 50 -50.43 -4.53 26.84
C ILE A 50 -50.84 -3.64 28.02
N GLU A 51 -51.56 -2.55 27.75
CA GLU A 51 -52.04 -1.61 28.78
C GLU A 51 -53.01 -2.28 29.77
N ALA A 52 -53.90 -3.14 29.28
CA ALA A 52 -54.93 -3.81 30.07
C ALA A 52 -54.39 -4.91 31.03
N HIS A 53 -53.10 -5.28 30.94
CA HIS A 53 -52.51 -6.26 31.85
C HIS A 53 -52.35 -5.68 33.26
N VAL A 54 -53.17 -6.17 34.18
CA VAL A 54 -53.18 -5.76 35.59
C VAL A 54 -51.91 -6.27 36.29
N GLY A 55 -51.20 -5.36 36.98
CA GLY A 55 -50.01 -5.69 37.77
C GLY A 55 -48.67 -5.48 37.04
N HIS A 56 -48.67 -5.16 35.75
CA HIS A 56 -47.45 -4.81 35.03
C HIS A 56 -47.02 -3.37 35.34
N THR A 57 -45.76 -3.20 35.77
CA THR A 57 -45.13 -1.88 35.87
C THR A 57 -44.87 -1.31 34.47
N ASP A 58 -44.65 -0.01 34.35
CA ASP A 58 -44.33 0.62 33.06
C ASP A 58 -43.09 0.01 32.42
N ALA A 59 -42.10 -0.41 33.20
CA ALA A 59 -40.94 -1.15 32.70
C ALA A 59 -41.34 -2.47 31.99
N HIS A 60 -42.27 -3.24 32.57
CA HIS A 60 -42.77 -4.46 31.93
C HIS A 60 -43.54 -4.15 30.64
N LYS A 61 -44.30 -3.05 30.62
CA LYS A 61 -45.04 -2.61 29.43
C LYS A 61 -44.11 -2.14 28.32
N THR A 62 -43.03 -1.42 28.65
CA THR A 62 -41.96 -1.04 27.70
C THR A 62 -41.31 -2.26 27.07
N VAL A 63 -40.93 -3.27 27.87
CA VAL A 63 -40.36 -4.53 27.37
C VAL A 63 -41.36 -5.25 26.46
N ALA A 64 -42.63 -5.34 26.85
CA ALA A 64 -43.67 -5.97 26.05
C ALA A 64 -43.90 -5.23 24.71
N MET A 65 -43.84 -3.90 24.73
CA MET A 65 -43.98 -3.05 23.54
C MET A 65 -42.81 -3.25 22.57
N PHE A 66 -41.56 -3.29 23.05
CA PHE A 66 -40.42 -3.53 22.17
C PHE A 66 -40.38 -4.95 21.62
N ASN A 67 -40.72 -5.97 22.41
CA ASN A 67 -40.85 -7.34 21.90
C ASN A 67 -41.91 -7.42 20.82
N LEU A 68 -43.08 -6.82 21.06
CA LEU A 68 -44.15 -6.71 20.08
C LEU A 68 -43.64 -6.08 18.78
N TRP A 69 -42.94 -4.94 18.87
CA TRP A 69 -42.41 -4.23 17.71
C TRP A 69 -41.39 -5.05 16.92
N LEU A 70 -40.44 -5.70 17.61
CA LEU A 70 -39.44 -6.56 16.97
C LEU A 70 -40.07 -7.78 16.30
N GLU A 71 -41.14 -8.35 16.85
CA GLU A 71 -41.85 -9.50 16.27
C GLU A 71 -42.69 -9.13 15.04
N THR A 72 -43.27 -7.93 15.02
CA THR A 72 -44.24 -7.54 13.98
C THR A 72 -43.68 -6.66 12.88
N THR A 73 -42.46 -6.16 13.03
CA THR A 73 -41.87 -5.16 12.14
C THR A 73 -40.60 -5.72 11.51
N PRO A 74 -40.67 -6.34 10.32
CA PRO A 74 -39.50 -6.90 9.64
C PRO A 74 -38.41 -5.87 9.30
N THR A 75 -38.79 -4.58 9.22
CA THR A 75 -37.90 -3.45 8.95
C THR A 75 -37.45 -2.72 10.22
N ALA A 76 -37.67 -3.30 11.41
CA ALA A 76 -37.29 -2.70 12.68
C ALA A 76 -35.81 -2.32 12.69
N SER A 77 -35.52 -1.06 13.03
CA SER A 77 -34.17 -0.50 13.00
C SER A 77 -33.92 0.47 14.15
N ARG A 78 -32.64 0.61 14.54
CA ARG A 78 -32.22 1.60 15.57
C ARG A 78 -32.62 3.02 15.20
N ARG A 79 -32.60 3.35 13.89
CA ARG A 79 -33.05 4.63 13.35
C ARG A 79 -34.48 4.95 13.76
N GLN A 80 -35.41 4.00 13.57
CA GLN A 80 -36.82 4.21 13.92
C GLN A 80 -37.01 4.48 15.42
N VAL A 81 -36.22 3.83 16.28
CA VAL A 81 -36.25 4.08 17.74
C VAL A 81 -35.77 5.51 18.05
N LEU A 82 -34.68 5.96 17.44
CA LEU A 82 -34.20 7.34 17.58
C LEU A 82 -35.22 8.37 17.08
N GLU A 83 -35.81 8.14 15.90
CA GLU A 83 -36.81 9.02 15.31
C GLU A 83 -38.06 9.09 16.20
N ALA A 84 -38.56 7.95 16.68
CA ALA A 84 -39.70 7.90 17.58
C ALA A 84 -39.47 8.68 18.89
N MET A 85 -38.27 8.61 19.47
CA MET A 85 -37.93 9.36 20.70
C MET A 85 -37.66 10.85 20.47
N ARG A 86 -37.29 11.25 19.25
CA ARG A 86 -37.03 12.65 18.87
C ARG A 86 -38.31 13.44 18.57
N VAL A 87 -39.45 12.78 18.44
CA VAL A 87 -40.73 13.47 18.27
C VAL A 87 -41.01 14.30 19.53
N ASP A 88 -41.20 15.61 19.37
CA ASP A 88 -41.40 16.57 20.48
C ASP A 88 -42.50 16.14 21.46
N ALA A 89 -43.52 15.44 20.99
CA ALA A 89 -44.62 14.93 21.82
C ALA A 89 -44.19 13.88 22.87
N VAL A 90 -43.02 13.25 22.69
CA VAL A 90 -42.48 12.22 23.61
C VAL A 90 -41.66 12.87 24.73
N GLU A 91 -41.21 14.13 24.57
CA GLU A 91 -40.36 14.87 25.52
C GLU A 91 -39.03 14.15 25.92
N GLU A 92 -38.62 13.11 25.18
CA GLU A 92 -37.46 12.26 25.48
C GLU A 92 -36.19 12.61 24.66
N ILE A 93 -36.05 13.87 24.24
CA ILE A 93 -34.91 14.32 23.41
C ILE A 93 -33.56 14.01 24.08
N THR A 94 -33.50 14.14 25.42
CA THR A 94 -32.28 13.81 26.19
C THR A 94 -31.98 12.32 26.18
N LEU A 95 -33.00 11.46 26.24
CA LEU A 95 -32.84 10.01 26.16
C LEU A 95 -32.43 9.58 24.74
N ALA A 96 -33.02 10.19 23.71
CA ALA A 96 -32.62 9.96 22.32
C ALA A 96 -31.14 10.30 22.09
N HIS A 97 -30.66 11.43 22.64
CA HIS A 97 -29.25 11.80 22.55
C HIS A 97 -28.33 10.81 23.28
N LYS A 98 -28.71 10.34 24.47
CA LYS A 98 -27.95 9.32 25.21
C LYS A 98 -27.87 7.99 24.45
N TYR A 99 -28.98 7.56 23.86
CA TYR A 99 -29.00 6.34 23.05
C TYR A 99 -28.16 6.49 21.78
N GLU A 100 -28.24 7.63 21.09
CA GLU A 100 -27.38 7.92 19.94
C GLU A 100 -25.89 7.89 20.29
N MET A 101 -25.48 8.50 21.42
CA MET A 101 -24.10 8.44 21.89
C MET A 101 -23.65 7.00 22.16
N HIS A 102 -24.48 6.19 22.81
CA HIS A 102 -24.20 4.77 23.02
C HIS A 102 -24.05 4.02 21.68
N LEU A 103 -24.90 4.30 20.70
CA LEU A 103 -24.82 3.70 19.37
C LEU A 103 -23.54 4.11 18.63
N MET A 104 -23.09 5.35 18.78
CA MET A 104 -21.81 5.80 18.25
C MET A 104 -20.65 5.06 18.90
N GLU A 105 -20.65 4.92 20.23
CA GLU A 105 -19.62 4.16 20.96
C GLU A 105 -19.62 2.69 20.55
N LEU A 106 -20.79 2.06 20.48
CA LEU A 106 -20.94 0.67 20.09
C LEU A 106 -20.45 0.45 18.65
N HIS A 107 -20.83 1.33 17.73
CA HIS A 107 -20.34 1.29 16.34
C HIS A 107 -18.81 1.41 16.29
N GLN A 108 -18.22 2.33 17.05
CA GLN A 108 -16.76 2.48 17.13
C GLN A 108 -16.05 1.25 17.72
N THR A 109 -16.66 0.55 18.68
CA THR A 109 -16.07 -0.69 19.24
C THR A 109 -16.09 -1.87 18.26
N ILE A 110 -17.03 -1.88 17.32
CA ILE A 110 -17.21 -2.95 16.33
C ILE A 110 -16.48 -2.61 15.02
N TYR A 111 -16.28 -1.32 14.74
CA TYR A 111 -15.58 -0.84 13.57
C TYR A 111 -14.07 -1.07 13.70
N VAL A 112 -13.53 -1.86 12.79
CA VAL A 112 -12.08 -1.98 12.59
C VAL A 112 -11.70 -1.07 11.43
N PRO A 113 -10.89 -0.03 11.64
CA PRO A 113 -10.45 0.85 10.56
C PRO A 113 -9.73 0.07 9.45
N PRO A 114 -9.85 0.48 8.17
CA PRO A 114 -9.12 -0.12 7.06
C PRO A 114 -7.62 -0.24 7.30
N SER A 115 -7.02 0.75 7.96
CA SER A 115 -5.60 0.73 8.34
C SER A 115 -5.27 -0.39 9.32
N THR A 116 -6.10 -0.60 10.33
CA THR A 116 -5.96 -1.70 11.27
C THR A 116 -6.16 -3.05 10.58
N GLU A 117 -7.17 -3.18 9.72
CA GLU A 117 -7.43 -4.45 9.03
C GLU A 117 -6.29 -4.80 8.06
N ALA A 118 -5.73 -3.83 7.34
CA ALA A 118 -4.58 -4.07 6.45
C ALA A 118 -3.38 -4.61 7.22
N VAL A 119 -3.04 -3.99 8.35
CA VAL A 119 -1.96 -4.48 9.22
C VAL A 119 -2.26 -5.89 9.73
N LEU A 120 -3.50 -6.18 10.12
CA LEU A 120 -3.90 -7.52 10.56
C LEU A 120 -3.81 -8.57 9.43
N ILE A 121 -4.18 -8.21 8.20
CA ILE A 121 -4.06 -9.09 7.02
C ILE A 121 -2.59 -9.45 6.81
N LEU A 122 -1.69 -8.46 6.77
CA LEU A 122 -0.26 -8.72 6.59
C LEU A 122 0.29 -9.53 7.77
N GLN A 123 -0.02 -9.14 9.00
CA GLN A 123 0.48 -9.79 10.22
C GLN A 123 0.10 -11.28 10.29
N ARG A 124 -1.12 -11.65 9.88
CA ARG A 124 -1.56 -13.04 9.82
C ARG A 124 -0.75 -13.88 8.83
N ASN A 125 -0.20 -13.25 7.79
CA ASN A 125 0.55 -13.92 6.71
C ASN A 125 2.08 -13.86 6.86
N ILE A 126 2.62 -13.03 7.77
CA ILE A 126 4.08 -12.83 7.95
C ILE A 126 4.85 -14.15 8.13
N GLN A 127 4.32 -15.10 8.90
CA GLN A 127 5.01 -16.37 9.14
C GLN A 127 5.11 -17.23 7.88
N SER A 128 4.04 -17.28 7.10
CA SER A 128 4.00 -17.99 5.82
C SER A 128 4.93 -17.32 4.80
N LEU A 129 4.89 -15.99 4.73
CA LEU A 129 5.79 -15.21 3.87
C LEU A 129 7.25 -15.44 4.24
N SER A 130 7.59 -15.41 5.53
CA SER A 130 8.96 -15.69 5.98
C SER A 130 9.47 -17.06 5.50
N LYS A 131 8.62 -18.09 5.53
CA LYS A 131 8.99 -19.41 5.00
C LYS A 131 9.14 -19.41 3.48
N ALA A 132 8.23 -18.75 2.77
CA ALA A 132 8.15 -18.72 1.31
C ALA A 132 9.19 -17.82 0.63
N LEU A 133 9.70 -16.78 1.31
CA LEU A 133 10.68 -15.86 0.73
C LEU A 133 12.04 -16.54 0.52
N VAL A 134 12.27 -17.10 -0.67
CA VAL A 134 13.55 -17.74 -1.03
C VAL A 134 14.62 -16.69 -1.36
N SER A 135 14.25 -15.61 -2.06
CA SER A 135 15.16 -14.54 -2.46
C SER A 135 14.69 -13.16 -1.97
N PRO A 136 14.98 -12.78 -0.70
CA PRO A 136 14.60 -11.47 -0.15
C PRO A 136 15.15 -10.29 -0.96
N VAL A 137 16.33 -10.45 -1.56
CA VAL A 137 16.94 -9.42 -2.41
C VAL A 137 16.07 -9.16 -3.64
N GLN A 138 15.72 -10.20 -4.40
CA GLN A 138 14.86 -10.05 -5.58
C GLN A 138 13.51 -9.42 -5.24
N VAL A 139 12.86 -9.87 -4.16
CA VAL A 139 11.56 -9.31 -3.73
C VAL A 139 11.72 -7.84 -3.32
N SER A 140 12.79 -7.48 -2.63
CA SER A 140 13.07 -6.08 -2.26
C SER A 140 13.23 -5.17 -3.48
N GLN A 141 13.86 -5.65 -4.55
CA GLN A 141 14.02 -4.89 -5.80
C GLN A 141 12.66 -4.64 -6.48
N LEU A 142 11.78 -5.63 -6.51
CA LEU A 142 10.41 -5.49 -7.02
C LEU A 142 9.59 -4.51 -6.16
N LEU A 143 9.65 -4.65 -4.84
CA LEU A 143 8.96 -3.77 -3.89
C LEU A 143 9.46 -2.32 -3.98
N TYR A 144 10.76 -2.11 -4.22
CA TYR A 144 11.33 -0.79 -4.40
C TYR A 144 10.75 -0.09 -5.65
N CYS A 145 10.58 -0.82 -6.76
CA CYS A 145 9.96 -0.28 -7.98
C CYS A 145 8.53 0.21 -7.76
N LYS A 146 7.75 -0.53 -6.95
CA LYS A 146 6.36 -0.17 -6.60
C LYS A 146 6.24 0.83 -5.44
N ARG A 147 7.37 1.38 -4.99
CA ARG A 147 7.43 2.32 -3.85
C ARG A 147 6.87 1.73 -2.55
N CYS A 148 7.05 0.43 -2.36
CA CYS A 148 6.63 -0.30 -1.16
C CYS A 148 7.73 -0.44 -0.11
N ILE A 149 8.97 -0.09 -0.44
CA ILE A 149 10.07 0.02 0.52
C ILE A 149 10.94 1.25 0.20
N SER A 150 11.72 1.67 1.19
CA SER A 150 12.67 2.77 1.06
C SER A 150 13.96 2.32 0.34
N GLU A 151 14.71 3.29 -0.18
CA GLU A 151 16.05 3.03 -0.73
C GLU A 151 17.02 2.52 0.34
N ALA A 152 16.95 3.04 1.56
CA ALA A 152 17.76 2.56 2.68
C ALA A 152 17.50 1.07 2.99
N THR A 153 16.23 0.64 2.89
CA THR A 153 15.87 -0.78 3.03
C THR A 153 16.47 -1.62 1.90
N LEU A 154 16.40 -1.14 0.66
CA LEU A 154 16.97 -1.84 -0.49
C LEU A 154 18.50 -1.95 -0.38
N ASP A 155 19.17 -0.86 -0.04
CA ASP A 155 20.62 -0.80 0.21
C ASP A 155 21.06 -1.85 1.23
N GLU A 156 20.29 -1.98 2.30
CA GLU A 156 20.54 -2.93 3.38
C GLU A 156 20.32 -4.39 2.91
N MET A 157 19.39 -4.63 1.98
CA MET A 157 19.19 -5.94 1.34
C MET A 157 20.31 -6.31 0.36
N GLU A 158 20.76 -5.34 -0.44
CA GLU A 158 21.79 -5.50 -1.47
C GLU A 158 23.21 -5.48 -0.90
N ARG A 159 23.38 -5.07 0.36
CA ARG A 159 24.67 -5.07 1.04
C ARG A 159 25.26 -6.48 1.09
N ILE A 160 26.52 -6.57 0.66
CA ILE A 160 27.34 -7.77 0.80
C ILE A 160 27.87 -7.79 2.22
N ASP A 161 27.08 -8.34 3.13
CA ASP A 161 27.51 -8.63 4.49
C ASP A 161 27.42 -10.14 4.74
N HIS A 162 28.57 -10.79 4.76
CA HIS A 162 28.68 -12.22 5.05
C HIS A 162 28.26 -12.59 6.47
N ARG A 163 28.11 -11.61 7.37
CA ARG A 163 27.60 -11.84 8.73
C ARG A 163 26.08 -11.90 8.79
N ARG A 164 25.39 -11.44 7.76
CA ARG A 164 23.93 -11.36 7.76
C ARG A 164 23.32 -12.62 7.18
N SER A 165 22.51 -13.29 7.99
CA SER A 165 21.82 -14.51 7.57
C SER A 165 20.68 -14.20 6.60
N LEU A 166 20.23 -15.22 5.87
CA LEU A 166 19.03 -15.14 5.05
C LEU A 166 17.81 -14.73 5.90
N ASP A 167 17.70 -15.25 7.12
CA ASP A 167 16.60 -14.97 8.04
C ASP A 167 16.62 -13.51 8.54
N ASP A 168 17.80 -12.92 8.72
CA ASP A 168 17.92 -11.49 9.04
C ASP A 168 17.42 -10.63 7.88
N LYS A 169 17.73 -10.99 6.63
CA LYS A 169 17.23 -10.29 5.43
C LYS A 169 15.72 -10.40 5.32
N LYS A 170 15.15 -11.60 5.52
CA LYS A 170 13.69 -11.82 5.57
C LYS A 170 13.02 -10.96 6.63
N THR A 171 13.56 -10.97 7.85
CA THR A 171 13.01 -10.22 8.99
C THR A 171 13.03 -8.72 8.71
N THR A 172 14.12 -8.21 8.14
CA THR A 172 14.27 -6.80 7.80
C THR A 172 13.25 -6.39 6.73
N LEU A 173 13.11 -7.20 5.67
CA LEU A 173 12.17 -6.91 4.58
C LEU A 173 10.71 -6.93 5.07
N LEU A 174 10.32 -7.96 5.83
CA LEU A 174 8.96 -8.07 6.37
C LEU A 174 8.64 -6.95 7.37
N THR A 175 9.62 -6.50 8.14
CA THR A 175 9.47 -5.33 9.02
C THR A 175 9.21 -4.07 8.21
N ALA A 176 10.00 -3.82 7.16
CA ALA A 176 9.80 -2.66 6.28
C ALA A 176 8.43 -2.68 5.57
N MET A 177 7.96 -3.86 5.15
CA MET A 177 6.62 -4.01 4.58
C MET A 177 5.53 -3.68 5.60
N LYS A 178 5.69 -4.13 6.85
CA LYS A 178 4.75 -3.83 7.93
C LYS A 178 4.71 -2.34 8.26
N GLU A 179 5.87 -1.69 8.36
CA GLU A 179 5.96 -0.24 8.56
C GLU A 179 5.28 0.52 7.41
N THR A 180 5.52 0.09 6.17
CA THR A 180 4.90 0.69 4.98
C THR A 180 3.37 0.59 5.03
N VAL A 181 2.81 -0.59 5.32
CA VAL A 181 1.35 -0.77 5.45
C VAL A 181 0.78 -0.02 6.65
N SER A 182 1.55 0.12 7.73
CA SER A 182 1.12 0.88 8.91
C SER A 182 1.03 2.39 8.62
N ASN A 183 1.91 2.89 7.74
CA ASN A 183 1.92 4.29 7.32
C ASN A 183 0.88 4.58 6.21
N ASP A 184 0.72 3.66 5.27
CA ASP A 184 -0.26 3.74 4.19
C ASP A 184 -0.85 2.35 3.93
N TYR A 185 -2.08 2.15 4.40
CA TYR A 185 -2.76 0.85 4.32
C TYR A 185 -3.03 0.41 2.88
N ARG A 186 -3.11 1.35 1.94
CA ARG A 186 -3.35 1.06 0.51
C ARG A 186 -2.15 0.34 -0.10
N LYS A 187 -0.94 0.52 0.47
CA LYS A 187 0.27 -0.20 0.05
C LYS A 187 0.21 -1.70 0.25
N LEU A 188 -0.72 -2.22 1.04
CA LEU A 188 -0.94 -3.67 1.13
C LEU A 188 -1.34 -4.26 -0.24
N LYS A 189 -2.13 -3.53 -1.04
CA LYS A 189 -2.51 -3.96 -2.40
C LYS A 189 -1.30 -4.02 -3.33
N ASP A 190 -0.46 -2.98 -3.33
CA ASP A 190 0.78 -2.94 -4.12
C ASP A 190 1.73 -4.07 -3.71
N ILE A 191 1.89 -4.29 -2.40
CA ILE A 191 2.71 -5.37 -1.86
C ILE A 191 2.20 -6.74 -2.29
N ALA A 192 0.89 -7.00 -2.15
CA ALA A 192 0.30 -8.26 -2.56
C ALA A 192 0.45 -8.49 -4.07
N THR A 193 0.32 -7.43 -4.88
CA THR A 193 0.56 -7.50 -6.34
C THR A 193 2.00 -7.94 -6.62
N VAL A 194 3.00 -7.30 -6.00
CA VAL A 194 4.41 -7.66 -6.19
C VAL A 194 4.69 -9.11 -5.77
N LEU A 195 4.15 -9.54 -4.63
CA LEU A 195 4.35 -10.89 -4.13
C LEU A 195 3.66 -11.95 -5.00
N SER A 196 2.61 -11.58 -5.76
CA SER A 196 1.93 -12.48 -6.69
C SER A 196 2.76 -12.82 -7.93
N ASP A 197 3.66 -11.92 -8.32
CA ASP A 197 4.59 -12.10 -9.44
C ASP A 197 5.73 -13.08 -9.11
N VAL A 198 5.95 -13.36 -7.82
CA VAL A 198 6.99 -14.27 -7.32
C VAL A 198 6.36 -15.63 -7.02
N GLU A 199 6.87 -16.68 -7.66
CA GLU A 199 6.26 -18.02 -7.64
C GLU A 199 6.06 -18.58 -6.23
N GLU A 200 7.06 -18.41 -5.38
CA GLU A 200 7.06 -18.96 -4.02
C GLU A 200 6.08 -18.25 -3.09
N THR A 201 5.77 -16.97 -3.33
CA THR A 201 4.86 -16.18 -2.49
C THR A 201 3.46 -15.99 -3.08
N ARG A 202 3.21 -16.51 -4.29
CA ARG A 202 2.01 -16.25 -5.08
C ARG A 202 0.71 -16.58 -4.37
N ASP A 203 0.60 -17.78 -3.80
CA ASP A 203 -0.64 -18.23 -3.17
C ASP A 203 -0.97 -17.39 -1.93
N ILE A 204 0.05 -17.06 -1.14
CA ILE A 204 -0.08 -16.21 0.06
C ILE A 204 -0.51 -14.80 -0.34
N ALA A 205 0.08 -14.27 -1.42
CA ALA A 205 -0.25 -12.95 -1.95
C ALA A 205 -1.69 -12.86 -2.45
N ASN A 206 -2.17 -13.90 -3.16
CA ASN A 206 -3.55 -13.98 -3.62
C ASN A 206 -4.54 -14.07 -2.45
N GLU A 207 -4.20 -14.81 -1.39
CA GLU A 207 -5.01 -14.84 -0.16
C GLU A 207 -5.06 -13.46 0.52
N MET A 208 -3.92 -12.75 0.59
CA MET A 208 -3.86 -11.39 1.11
C MET A 208 -4.71 -10.43 0.29
N MET A 209 -4.64 -10.50 -1.05
CA MET A 209 -5.43 -9.67 -1.97
C MET A 209 -6.94 -9.92 -1.79
N THR A 210 -7.34 -11.19 -1.75
CA THR A 210 -8.75 -11.56 -1.55
C THR A 210 -9.28 -10.98 -0.23
N LYS A 211 -8.53 -11.12 0.87
CA LYS A 211 -8.91 -10.54 2.18
C LYS A 211 -8.91 -9.01 2.16
N TYR A 212 -8.00 -8.39 1.43
CA TYR A 212 -7.96 -6.95 1.26
C TYR A 212 -9.25 -6.47 0.58
N GLU A 213 -9.62 -7.07 -0.55
CA GLU A 213 -10.83 -6.71 -1.31
C GLU A 213 -12.12 -7.01 -0.54
N GLU A 214 -12.17 -8.08 0.25
CA GLU A 214 -13.32 -8.43 1.08
C GLU A 214 -13.57 -7.46 2.23
N LYS A 215 -12.50 -6.96 2.85
CA LYS A 215 -12.58 -6.27 4.15
C LYS A 215 -12.27 -4.78 4.10
N ILE A 216 -11.52 -4.34 3.10
CA ILE A 216 -11.15 -2.94 2.93
C ILE A 216 -12.00 -2.40 1.78
N PRO A 217 -12.91 -1.44 2.06
CA PRO A 217 -13.74 -0.84 1.04
C PRO A 217 -12.85 -0.27 -0.07
N GLN A 218 -13.18 -0.57 -1.32
CA GLN A 218 -12.59 0.15 -2.44
C GLN A 218 -13.26 1.52 -2.46
N GLU A 219 -12.57 2.55 -2.00
CA GLU A 219 -12.94 3.91 -2.39
C GLU A 219 -12.85 3.94 -3.92
N GLU A 220 -13.95 4.31 -4.62
CA GLU A 220 -13.84 4.69 -6.02
C GLU A 220 -12.73 5.73 -6.09
N ASP A 221 -11.75 5.44 -6.95
CA ASP A 221 -10.55 6.23 -7.19
C ASP A 221 -10.93 7.57 -7.87
N GLY A 222 -11.69 8.39 -7.15
CA GLY A 222 -12.24 9.68 -7.57
C GLY A 222 -11.28 10.84 -7.36
N THR A 223 -10.11 10.56 -6.78
CA THR A 223 -8.99 11.47 -6.77
C THR A 223 -7.80 10.74 -7.35
N VAL A 224 -7.79 10.70 -8.70
CA VAL A 224 -6.57 10.97 -9.44
C VAL A 224 -6.03 12.29 -8.91
N VAL A 225 -5.29 12.22 -7.80
CA VAL A 225 -4.29 13.22 -7.48
C VAL A 225 -3.35 13.09 -8.67
N GLN A 226 -3.60 13.92 -9.69
CA GLN A 226 -2.57 14.24 -10.67
C GLN A 226 -1.31 14.42 -9.84
N PRO A 227 -0.18 13.76 -10.19
CA PRO A 227 1.06 14.03 -9.52
C PRO A 227 1.18 15.54 -9.49
N GLN A 228 1.10 16.11 -8.30
CA GLN A 228 1.40 17.51 -8.12
C GLN A 228 2.78 17.62 -8.75
N GLU A 229 2.91 18.39 -9.82
CA GLU A 229 4.21 18.82 -10.33
C GLU A 229 4.82 19.69 -9.22
N VAL A 230 5.19 19.05 -8.11
CA VAL A 230 6.32 19.47 -7.33
C VAL A 230 7.41 19.52 -8.37
N VAL A 231 7.95 20.71 -8.58
CA VAL A 231 9.14 20.95 -9.39
C VAL A 231 10.27 20.16 -8.72
N GLY A 232 10.26 18.85 -8.92
CA GLY A 232 11.27 17.93 -8.45
C GLY A 232 12.52 18.26 -9.23
N SER A 233 13.64 18.36 -8.52
CA SER A 233 14.95 18.47 -9.14
C SER A 233 15.08 17.45 -10.27
N ASN A 234 15.81 17.79 -11.33
CA ASN A 234 16.11 16.87 -12.42
C ASN A 234 16.67 15.53 -11.90
N ALA A 235 17.41 15.56 -10.78
CA ALA A 235 17.87 14.38 -10.08
C ALA A 235 16.71 13.49 -9.59
N ASN A 236 15.67 14.05 -8.98
CA ASN A 236 14.50 13.29 -8.51
C ASN A 236 13.78 12.62 -9.68
N ARG A 237 13.59 13.33 -10.79
CA ARG A 237 12.97 12.77 -12.00
C ARG A 237 13.77 11.61 -12.57
N ALA A 238 15.09 11.76 -12.71
CA ALA A 238 15.95 10.68 -13.19
C ALA A 238 16.00 9.49 -12.21
N SER A 239 16.07 9.74 -10.90
CA SER A 239 15.97 8.69 -9.88
C SER A 239 14.62 7.96 -9.94
N ASP A 240 13.52 8.68 -10.19
CA ASP A 240 12.20 8.07 -10.34
C ASP A 240 12.12 7.16 -11.58
N ILE A 241 12.64 7.61 -12.73
CA ILE A 241 12.74 6.78 -13.94
C ILE A 241 13.57 5.52 -13.67
N LEU A 242 14.75 5.68 -13.07
CA LEU A 242 15.62 4.55 -12.74
C LEU A 242 14.93 3.56 -11.77
N ARG A 243 14.25 4.08 -10.75
CA ARG A 243 13.49 3.30 -9.78
C ARG A 243 12.37 2.51 -10.41
N ASN A 244 11.59 3.11 -11.30
CA ASN A 244 10.47 2.46 -11.98
C ASN A 244 10.93 1.26 -12.82
N ASN A 245 12.17 1.29 -13.31
CA ASN A 245 12.77 0.26 -14.16
C ASN A 245 13.75 -0.67 -13.40
N TYR A 246 13.90 -0.50 -12.09
CA TYR A 246 14.99 -1.12 -11.32
C TYR A 246 14.94 -2.66 -11.32
N SER A 247 13.76 -3.26 -11.21
CA SER A 247 13.60 -4.72 -11.21
C SER A 247 13.87 -5.34 -12.57
N ALA A 248 13.47 -4.68 -13.66
CA ALA A 248 13.77 -5.10 -15.01
C ALA A 248 15.29 -5.04 -15.26
N LEU A 249 15.95 -3.97 -14.82
CA LEU A 249 17.39 -3.83 -14.87
C LEU A 249 18.12 -4.91 -14.06
N SER A 250 17.65 -5.19 -12.84
CA SER A 250 18.27 -6.19 -11.98
C SER A 250 18.18 -7.60 -12.57
N GLN A 251 17.13 -7.89 -13.34
CA GLN A 251 16.94 -9.17 -14.01
C GLN A 251 17.70 -9.27 -15.34
N SER A 252 17.73 -8.20 -16.15
CA SER A 252 18.20 -8.26 -17.54
C SER A 252 19.70 -8.01 -17.74
N ILE A 253 20.40 -7.37 -16.79
CA ILE A 253 21.84 -7.14 -16.91
C ILE A 253 22.60 -8.48 -16.72
N THR A 254 23.01 -9.12 -17.81
CA THR A 254 23.73 -10.41 -17.77
C THR A 254 25.24 -10.26 -17.59
N GLN A 255 25.81 -9.11 -17.98
CA GLN A 255 27.26 -8.85 -17.97
C GLN A 255 27.63 -7.61 -17.12
N PRO A 256 27.36 -7.62 -15.80
CA PRO A 256 27.53 -6.44 -14.94
C PRO A 256 28.96 -5.89 -14.93
N VAL A 257 29.99 -6.75 -14.99
CA VAL A 257 31.39 -6.30 -15.03
C VAL A 257 31.72 -5.56 -16.33
N HIS A 258 31.15 -6.00 -17.47
CA HIS A 258 31.38 -5.32 -18.75
C HIS A 258 30.66 -3.98 -18.80
N VAL A 259 29.42 -3.92 -18.30
CA VAL A 259 28.67 -2.66 -18.15
C VAL A 259 29.44 -1.71 -17.24
N ALA A 260 29.92 -2.17 -16.09
CA ALA A 260 30.71 -1.36 -15.16
C ALA A 260 31.96 -0.77 -15.80
N ARG A 261 32.72 -1.56 -16.58
CA ARG A 261 33.92 -1.07 -17.30
C ARG A 261 33.61 0.02 -18.32
N LEU A 262 32.43 -0.02 -18.96
CA LEU A 262 32.02 1.01 -19.91
C LEU A 262 31.53 2.30 -19.24
N LEU A 263 31.12 2.21 -17.98
CA LEU A 263 30.65 3.34 -17.16
C LEU A 263 31.76 3.95 -16.29
N HIS A 264 32.89 3.27 -16.19
CA HIS A 264 34.01 3.66 -15.34
C HIS A 264 34.63 4.98 -15.79
N GLY A 265 34.90 5.85 -14.83
CA GLY A 265 35.50 7.17 -15.06
C GLY A 265 34.49 8.29 -15.33
N GLU A 266 33.32 7.95 -15.88
CA GLU A 266 32.25 8.93 -16.15
C GLU A 266 31.08 8.82 -15.18
N VAL A 267 30.57 7.60 -14.94
CA VAL A 267 29.38 7.36 -14.12
C VAL A 267 29.73 6.69 -12.79
N ILE A 268 30.64 5.71 -12.80
CA ILE A 268 31.04 4.98 -11.59
C ILE A 268 32.52 5.15 -11.27
N SER A 269 32.85 5.14 -9.97
CA SER A 269 34.21 5.32 -9.44
C SER A 269 35.08 4.06 -9.56
N ASP A 270 36.39 4.22 -9.37
CA ASP A 270 37.35 3.09 -9.26
C ASP A 270 36.95 2.10 -8.16
N GLU A 271 36.49 2.62 -7.02
CA GLU A 271 36.05 1.82 -5.89
C GLU A 271 34.82 0.98 -6.26
N ALA A 272 33.81 1.60 -6.89
CA ALA A 272 32.61 0.90 -7.36
C ALA A 272 32.95 -0.18 -8.39
N LEU A 273 33.83 0.12 -9.36
CA LEU A 273 34.29 -0.86 -10.34
C LEU A 273 35.01 -2.04 -9.66
N SER A 274 35.90 -1.77 -8.71
CA SER A 274 36.62 -2.80 -7.95
C SER A 274 35.65 -3.71 -7.20
N CYS A 275 34.64 -3.14 -6.54
CA CYS A 275 33.57 -3.89 -5.89
C CYS A 275 32.83 -4.78 -6.89
N VAL A 276 32.41 -4.27 -8.06
CA VAL A 276 31.73 -5.09 -9.07
C VAL A 276 32.62 -6.24 -9.57
N MET A 277 33.92 -6.00 -9.74
CA MET A 277 34.88 -6.99 -10.26
C MET A 277 35.21 -8.11 -9.27
N TYR A 278 35.32 -7.80 -7.98
CA TYR A 278 35.69 -8.78 -6.95
C TYR A 278 34.54 -9.74 -6.60
N ASN A 279 33.30 -9.36 -6.93
CA ASN A 279 32.10 -10.16 -6.68
C ASN A 279 31.82 -11.20 -7.79
N ARG A 280 32.79 -12.08 -8.06
CA ARG A 280 32.62 -13.24 -8.96
C ARG A 280 31.76 -14.32 -8.29
N GLY A 281 30.44 -14.16 -8.35
CA GLY A 281 29.51 -15.25 -8.05
C GLY A 281 28.21 -14.85 -7.35
N PHE A 282 28.15 -13.69 -6.68
CA PHE A 282 26.93 -13.20 -6.05
C PHE A 282 26.75 -11.70 -6.29
N ASP A 283 25.56 -11.36 -6.80
CA ASP A 283 24.94 -10.03 -6.93
C ASP A 283 25.84 -8.84 -7.34
N SER A 284 26.86 -9.06 -8.16
CA SER A 284 27.61 -7.97 -8.83
C SER A 284 26.69 -7.01 -9.61
N ARG A 285 25.52 -7.50 -10.05
CA ARG A 285 24.42 -6.69 -10.61
C ARG A 285 23.86 -5.69 -9.60
N ALA A 286 23.58 -6.12 -8.37
CA ALA A 286 23.05 -5.26 -7.32
C ALA A 286 24.07 -4.19 -6.90
N VAL A 287 25.34 -4.57 -6.80
CA VAL A 287 26.44 -3.62 -6.53
C VAL A 287 26.55 -2.56 -7.63
N LEU A 288 26.50 -2.99 -8.90
CA LEU A 288 26.51 -2.08 -10.04
C LEU A 288 25.31 -1.13 -10.02
N LEU A 289 24.11 -1.68 -9.82
CA LEU A 289 22.88 -0.89 -9.84
C LEU A 289 22.81 0.09 -8.67
N LYS A 290 23.32 -0.28 -7.49
CA LYS A 290 23.50 0.67 -6.39
C LYS A 290 24.43 1.82 -6.79
N ALA A 291 25.60 1.53 -7.34
CA ALA A 291 26.53 2.57 -7.76
C ALA A 291 25.91 3.51 -8.82
N ILE A 292 25.07 2.97 -9.70
CA ILE A 292 24.32 3.77 -10.67
C ILE A 292 23.25 4.63 -9.99
N ARG A 293 22.51 4.11 -9.00
CA ARG A 293 21.56 4.93 -8.22
C ARG A 293 22.27 6.12 -7.57
N ASP A 294 23.38 5.88 -6.89
CA ASP A 294 24.17 6.91 -6.21
C ASP A 294 24.68 7.96 -7.22
N ALA A 295 25.14 7.50 -8.39
CA ALA A 295 25.60 8.37 -9.48
C ALA A 295 24.46 9.22 -10.07
N VAL A 296 23.28 8.64 -10.31
CA VAL A 296 22.11 9.32 -10.88
C VAL A 296 21.53 10.32 -9.89
N HIS A 297 21.51 9.97 -8.60
CA HIS A 297 21.09 10.89 -7.54
C HIS A 297 22.00 12.12 -7.47
N SER A 298 23.30 11.92 -7.69
CA SER A 298 24.29 13.01 -7.71
C SER A 298 24.23 13.85 -8.99
N ASN A 299 23.96 13.22 -10.14
CA ASN A 299 23.87 13.89 -11.43
C ASN A 299 22.91 13.14 -12.37
N TYR A 300 21.78 13.75 -12.67
CA TYR A 300 20.73 13.17 -13.52
C TYR A 300 21.20 12.79 -14.94
N LYS A 301 22.27 13.42 -15.45
CA LYS A 301 22.86 13.09 -16.77
C LYS A 301 23.52 11.70 -16.79
N HIS A 302 23.90 11.16 -15.63
CA HIS A 302 24.44 9.82 -15.55
C HIS A 302 23.43 8.74 -15.96
N LEU A 303 22.13 9.02 -15.88
CA LEU A 303 21.10 8.11 -16.35
C LEU A 303 21.17 7.92 -17.87
N GLU A 304 21.38 9.00 -18.63
CA GLU A 304 21.50 8.94 -20.08
C GLU A 304 22.75 8.16 -20.54
N LEU A 305 23.88 8.40 -19.88
CA LEU A 305 25.12 7.65 -20.14
C LEU A 305 24.94 6.17 -19.82
N PHE A 306 24.30 5.86 -18.69
CA PHE A 306 23.98 4.49 -18.31
C PHE A 306 23.13 3.79 -19.38
N VAL A 307 22.07 4.45 -19.83
CA VAL A 307 21.14 3.92 -20.83
C VAL A 307 21.83 3.74 -22.19
N THR A 308 22.70 4.67 -22.58
CA THR A 308 23.51 4.54 -23.80
C THR A 308 24.41 3.31 -23.76
N VAL A 309 24.96 2.97 -22.59
CA VAL A 309 25.71 1.73 -22.40
C VAL A 309 24.80 0.50 -22.47
N LEU A 310 23.61 0.51 -21.83
CA LEU A 310 22.67 -0.61 -21.89
C LEU A 310 22.24 -0.96 -23.31
N ARG A 311 22.08 0.04 -24.18
CA ARG A 311 21.70 -0.13 -25.59
C ARG A 311 22.74 -0.85 -26.44
N LYS A 312 23.98 -0.98 -25.94
CA LYS A 312 25.07 -1.74 -26.61
C LYS A 312 24.96 -3.25 -26.41
N PHE A 313 24.13 -3.71 -25.48
CA PHE A 313 23.92 -5.13 -25.19
C PHE A 313 22.53 -5.55 -25.65
N SER A 314 22.45 -6.59 -26.48
CA SER A 314 21.19 -7.11 -27.02
C SER A 314 20.13 -7.42 -25.95
N GLU A 315 20.57 -7.95 -24.81
CA GLU A 315 19.73 -8.39 -23.70
C GLU A 315 19.12 -7.22 -22.94
N THR A 316 19.77 -6.05 -22.92
CA THR A 316 19.29 -4.86 -22.20
C THR A 316 18.85 -3.73 -23.12
N ALA A 317 19.00 -3.88 -24.45
CA ALA A 317 18.69 -2.83 -25.41
C ALA A 317 17.25 -2.32 -25.29
N HIS A 318 16.27 -3.23 -25.23
CA HIS A 318 14.86 -2.88 -25.09
C HIS A 318 14.52 -2.09 -23.81
N ILE A 319 15.13 -2.45 -22.68
CA ILE A 319 14.98 -1.69 -21.41
C ILE A 319 15.69 -0.34 -21.53
N GLY A 320 16.88 -0.32 -22.14
CA GLY A 320 17.60 0.92 -22.44
C GLY A 320 16.75 1.87 -23.28
N ASP A 321 16.14 1.40 -24.37
CA ASP A 321 15.26 2.20 -25.22
C ASP A 321 14.06 2.74 -24.45
N THR A 322 13.41 1.90 -23.63
CA THR A 322 12.27 2.29 -22.78
C THR A 322 12.66 3.43 -21.82
N ILE A 323 13.78 3.28 -21.11
CA ILE A 323 14.28 4.30 -20.17
C ILE A 323 14.69 5.57 -20.92
N PHE A 324 15.32 5.44 -22.10
CA PHE A 324 15.75 6.59 -22.90
C PHE A 324 14.56 7.43 -23.38
N GLU A 325 13.50 6.77 -23.84
CA GLU A 325 12.27 7.45 -24.25
C GLU A 325 11.61 8.18 -23.08
N GLU A 326 11.57 7.57 -21.89
CA GLU A 326 11.06 8.22 -20.68
C GLU A 326 11.95 9.42 -20.29
N TYR A 327 13.28 9.25 -20.34
CA TYR A 327 14.24 10.32 -20.08
C TYR A 327 14.03 11.52 -21.02
N ARG A 328 13.93 11.30 -22.34
CA ARG A 328 13.75 12.39 -23.31
C ARG A 328 12.45 13.16 -23.12
N LYS A 329 11.37 12.51 -22.67
CA LYS A 329 10.09 13.19 -22.35
C LYS A 329 10.26 14.21 -21.22
N HIS A 330 11.19 13.97 -20.30
CA HIS A 330 11.39 14.81 -19.12
C HIS A 330 12.54 15.82 -19.24
N PHE A 331 13.49 15.57 -20.14
CA PHE A 331 14.73 16.35 -20.26
C PHE A 331 14.98 16.82 -21.71
N SER A 332 13.95 17.37 -22.37
CA SER A 332 14.02 17.87 -23.75
C SER A 332 15.34 18.60 -24.03
N TYR A 333 16.07 18.10 -25.02
CA TYR A 333 17.16 18.83 -25.64
C TYR A 333 16.52 19.81 -26.63
N ASP A 334 16.50 21.11 -26.30
CA ASP A 334 16.50 22.14 -27.33
C ASP A 334 17.89 22.12 -27.99
N ASP A 335 18.18 21.08 -28.78
CA ASP A 335 18.99 21.19 -30.00
C ASP A 335 19.19 19.83 -30.67
N ASP A 336 19.01 19.89 -31.98
CA ASP A 336 19.16 18.84 -32.98
C ASP A 336 20.65 18.52 -33.19
N VAL A 337 21.31 17.90 -32.21
CA VAL A 337 22.68 17.38 -32.38
C VAL A 337 22.64 15.86 -32.55
N SER A 338 22.83 15.45 -33.80
CA SER A 338 23.03 14.08 -34.27
C SER A 338 23.79 13.19 -33.26
N GLU A 339 23.16 12.06 -32.90
CA GLU A 339 23.58 11.03 -31.92
C GLU A 339 24.98 10.39 -32.17
N ASN A 340 25.76 10.86 -33.14
CA ASN A 340 27.01 10.21 -33.57
C ASN A 340 28.31 10.99 -33.30
N GLU A 341 28.29 12.28 -32.91
CA GLU A 341 29.53 13.08 -32.90
C GLU A 341 30.16 13.39 -31.53
N VAL A 342 29.45 13.21 -30.42
CA VAL A 342 30.02 13.61 -29.11
C VAL A 342 30.96 12.54 -28.52
N PHE A 343 30.80 11.26 -28.87
CA PHE A 343 31.56 10.17 -28.21
C PHE A 343 32.95 9.87 -28.83
N PHE A 344 33.26 10.36 -30.04
CA PHE A 344 34.50 10.02 -30.75
C PHE A 344 35.53 11.16 -30.84
N ALA A 345 35.16 12.41 -30.54
CA ALA A 345 36.05 13.56 -30.73
C ALA A 345 37.11 13.73 -29.62
N GLU A 346 36.89 13.20 -28.42
CA GLU A 346 37.84 13.37 -27.30
C GLU A 346 38.74 12.16 -27.06
N ARG A 347 38.33 10.94 -27.43
CA ARG A 347 39.15 9.74 -27.22
C ARG A 347 40.26 9.53 -28.27
N ASN A 348 40.11 10.08 -29.47
CA ASN A 348 41.12 9.97 -30.52
C ASN A 348 42.32 10.90 -30.34
N ARG A 349 42.25 11.91 -29.47
CA ARG A 349 43.41 12.79 -29.18
C ARG A 349 44.42 12.13 -28.25
N ASP A 350 43.97 11.37 -27.25
CA ASP A 350 44.87 10.76 -26.25
C ASP A 350 45.64 9.53 -26.77
N PHE A 351 45.21 8.93 -27.89
CA PHE A 351 45.92 7.82 -28.51
C PHE A 351 46.89 8.22 -29.63
N GLN A 352 46.84 9.47 -30.11
CA GLN A 352 47.75 9.97 -31.16
C GLN A 352 48.96 10.76 -30.65
N GLU A 353 48.97 11.17 -29.37
CA GLU A 353 50.12 11.85 -28.74
C GLU A 353 50.87 10.93 -27.76
N ARG A 354 51.39 9.81 -28.27
CA ARG A 354 52.61 9.20 -27.70
C ARG A 354 53.68 9.18 -28.78
N PRO A 355 54.71 10.05 -28.73
CA PRO A 355 55.84 9.91 -29.61
C PRO A 355 56.56 8.58 -29.29
N MET A 356 56.77 7.78 -30.32
CA MET A 356 57.72 6.66 -30.30
C MET A 356 59.10 7.22 -29.93
N SER A 357 59.55 6.98 -28.71
CA SER A 357 60.99 7.05 -28.41
C SER A 357 61.64 5.79 -28.94
N THR A 358 62.23 5.92 -30.12
CA THR A 358 63.20 4.98 -30.67
C THR A 358 64.49 4.97 -29.84
N SER A 359 65.13 3.81 -29.84
CA SER A 359 66.29 3.37 -29.05
C SER A 359 67.63 4.06 -29.36
N SER A 360 68.62 3.74 -28.49
CA SER A 360 70.09 3.78 -28.63
C SER A 360 70.75 5.09 -28.15
N GLU A 361 71.79 5.12 -27.31
CA GLU A 361 72.87 4.17 -26.98
C GLU A 361 73.09 3.95 -25.46
#